data_AF-A0A9E4FH04-F1
#
_entry.id   AF-A0A9E4FH04-F1
#
_cell.length_a   1.000
_cell.length_b   1.000
_cell.length_c   1.000
_cell.angle_alpha   90.00
_cell.angle_beta   90.00
_cell.angle_gamma   90.00
#
_symmetry.space_group_name_H-M   'P 1'
#
loop_
_entity.id
_entity.type
_entity.pdbx_description
1 polymer ?
#
loop_
_entity_poly.entity_id
_entity_poly.type
_entity_poly.pdbx_seq_one_letter_code
_entity_poly.pdbx_strand_id
1 'polypeptide(L)'
;MPANGASTTKASEYDPRVVAVTRPEHHFSYLSDDNGDWLATTDGKTLEVQGHVDDAVIWDVREDGFEHATSGLRLRSDATTLDSTTTLRLGNATVAADGSLANGAPPATFRIGHGPERLPSEYLATLNKEGWVSLPCILPPSVVDGLQRVGCVDAYADREPVRQTPLAQDSAVAKATIEPVSLWLTREYMRTRDIRLGHSPGISALTRDDGKREVQGWHNDFPYLWGTGDRIPVPSGDLVLGMQRNTCVSDFTKENGATLFKLGSHTSDTPPPREWGISTDTYRKGHRAESGLPYAGPEADVIEAPAGTIVLYDARTWHRAGMNQTDGKRGAIIQAIIPGFIVPFMDTSGTYKAFLESDAYRQVTARERKEVEKLMIHRIAGPAGLFAIGIDRELTERVREQAAASRSVY
;
A
#
# COMPACT_ATOMS: atom_id res chain seq x y z
N MET A 1 9.94 -55.51 12.68
CA MET A 1 8.68 -55.07 13.33
C MET A 1 8.86 -55.28 14.81
N PRO A 2 8.72 -54.25 15.66
CA PRO A 2 7.59 -53.31 15.79
C PRO A 2 8.00 -51.89 15.33
N ALA A 3 7.22 -50.82 15.41
CA ALA A 3 5.79 -50.56 15.28
C ALA A 3 5.70 -49.02 15.30
N ASN A 4 4.96 -48.45 14.34
CA ASN A 4 4.79 -47.02 14.14
C ASN A 4 4.37 -46.28 15.41
N GLY A 5 5.10 -45.24 15.74
CA GLY A 5 4.70 -44.17 16.65
C GLY A 5 5.00 -42.82 16.01
N ALA A 6 4.48 -42.58 14.80
CA ALA A 6 4.44 -41.23 14.25
C ALA A 6 3.41 -40.45 15.07
N SER A 7 3.90 -39.57 15.93
CA SER A 7 3.12 -38.60 16.70
C SER A 7 2.18 -37.83 15.77
N THR A 8 0.90 -38.14 15.85
CA THR A 8 -0.20 -37.43 15.19
C THR A 8 -0.66 -36.20 15.99
N THR A 9 0.14 -35.72 16.94
CA THR A 9 -0.22 -34.63 17.89
C THR A 9 0.44 -33.29 17.58
N LYS A 10 0.77 -32.99 16.32
CA LYS A 10 1.33 -31.66 15.94
C LYS A 10 0.48 -30.82 15.00
N ALA A 11 -0.65 -31.27 14.48
CA ALA A 11 -1.43 -30.46 13.53
C ALA A 11 -2.31 -29.39 14.20
N SER A 12 -2.75 -29.60 15.45
CA SER A 12 -3.68 -28.70 16.16
C SER A 12 -3.01 -27.52 16.88
N GLU A 13 -1.67 -27.47 16.97
CA GLU A 13 -0.91 -26.41 17.67
C GLU A 13 -0.57 -25.20 16.77
N TYR A 14 -1.00 -25.21 15.50
CA TYR A 14 -0.57 -24.25 14.47
C TYR A 14 -1.73 -23.70 13.63
N ASP A 15 -2.90 -23.53 14.23
CA ASP A 15 -4.07 -23.00 13.52
C ASP A 15 -4.28 -21.51 13.83
N PRO A 16 -3.70 -20.59 13.01
CA PRO A 16 -3.95 -19.17 13.20
C PRO A 16 -5.44 -18.86 13.00
N ARG A 17 -5.96 -17.92 13.77
CA ARG A 17 -7.31 -17.41 13.58
C ARG A 17 -7.41 -16.74 12.20
N VAL A 18 -8.34 -17.21 11.38
CA VAL A 18 -8.62 -16.61 10.07
C VAL A 18 -9.44 -15.33 10.25
N VAL A 19 -8.92 -14.23 9.71
CA VAL A 19 -9.64 -12.97 9.54
C VAL A 19 -9.95 -12.83 8.05
N ALA A 20 -11.19 -13.16 7.69
CA ALA A 20 -11.62 -13.18 6.30
C ALA A 20 -12.01 -11.79 5.81
N VAL A 21 -11.41 -11.37 4.69
CA VAL A 21 -11.78 -10.18 3.93
C VAL A 21 -12.43 -10.64 2.64
N THR A 22 -13.70 -10.26 2.43
CA THR A 22 -14.46 -10.64 1.24
C THR A 22 -14.32 -9.61 0.13
N ARG A 23 -14.45 -10.05 -1.13
CA ARG A 23 -14.55 -9.15 -2.27
C ARG A 23 -15.83 -8.29 -2.13
N PRO A 24 -15.75 -6.95 -2.15
CA PRO A 24 -16.92 -6.10 -2.06
C PRO A 24 -17.80 -6.21 -3.32
N GLU A 25 -19.12 -6.12 -3.12
CA GLU A 25 -20.10 -6.05 -4.22
C GLU A 25 -20.26 -4.62 -4.76
N HIS A 26 -19.84 -3.63 -3.97
CA HIS A 26 -19.95 -2.21 -4.29
C HIS A 26 -18.62 -1.51 -4.02
N HIS A 27 -18.30 -0.56 -4.90
CA HIS A 27 -17.23 0.41 -4.69
C HIS A 27 -17.78 1.79 -5.05
N PHE A 28 -17.37 2.80 -4.29
CA PHE A 28 -17.46 4.19 -4.70
C PHE A 28 -16.54 4.45 -5.90
N SER A 29 -16.66 5.64 -6.46
CA SER A 29 -15.85 6.14 -7.56
C SER A 29 -15.15 7.44 -7.17
N TYR A 30 -14.00 7.65 -7.80
CA TYR A 30 -13.35 8.93 -7.85
C TYR A 30 -13.71 9.65 -9.15
N LEU A 31 -13.74 10.98 -9.11
CA LEU A 31 -13.81 11.82 -10.30
C LEU A 31 -12.53 12.65 -10.32
N SER A 32 -11.66 12.44 -11.30
CA SER A 32 -10.36 13.12 -11.36
C SER A 32 -10.19 13.95 -12.63
N ASP A 33 -9.51 15.09 -12.53
CA ASP A 33 -9.13 15.90 -13.68
C ASP A 33 -7.96 15.27 -14.48
N ASP A 34 -7.50 15.97 -15.52
CA ASP A 34 -6.37 15.53 -16.34
C ASP A 34 -5.03 15.49 -15.57
N ASN A 35 -4.88 16.27 -14.50
CA ASN A 35 -3.70 16.23 -13.64
C ASN A 35 -3.73 15.03 -12.68
N GLY A 36 -4.91 14.46 -12.45
CA GLY A 36 -5.19 13.41 -11.48
C GLY A 36 -5.56 13.93 -10.09
N ASP A 37 -5.91 15.21 -9.97
CA ASP A 37 -6.53 15.78 -8.76
C ASP A 37 -8.02 15.43 -8.75
N TRP A 38 -8.61 15.31 -7.57
CA TRP A 38 -9.96 14.77 -7.39
C TRP A 38 -11.00 15.86 -7.16
N LEU A 39 -12.14 15.74 -7.82
CA LEU A 39 -13.32 16.56 -7.57
C LEU A 39 -13.88 16.23 -6.19
N ALA A 40 -14.01 17.27 -5.37
CA ALA A 40 -14.43 17.19 -3.99
C ALA A 40 -15.61 18.11 -3.69
N THR A 41 -16.29 17.84 -2.57
CA THR A 41 -17.18 18.80 -1.91
C THR A 41 -17.06 18.67 -0.39
N THR A 42 -16.62 19.74 0.26
CA THR A 42 -16.41 19.78 1.71
C THR A 42 -17.65 20.27 2.48
N ASP A 43 -18.49 21.10 1.84
CA ASP A 43 -19.70 21.68 2.44
C ASP A 43 -21.01 21.11 1.86
N GLY A 44 -20.90 20.17 0.91
CA GLY A 44 -22.03 19.58 0.21
C GLY A 44 -22.77 20.53 -0.74
N LYS A 45 -22.19 21.69 -1.05
CA LYS A 45 -22.82 22.76 -1.84
C LYS A 45 -21.92 23.25 -2.97
N THR A 46 -20.64 23.38 -2.67
CA THR A 46 -19.59 23.85 -3.57
C THR A 46 -18.71 22.70 -4.00
N LEU A 47 -18.14 22.83 -5.19
CA LEU A 47 -17.24 21.86 -5.79
C LEU A 47 -15.84 22.48 -5.89
N GLU A 48 -14.83 21.67 -5.65
CA GLU A 48 -13.41 22.05 -5.77
C GLU A 48 -12.60 20.84 -6.25
N VAL A 49 -11.35 21.07 -6.67
CA VAL A 49 -10.39 19.97 -6.91
C VAL A 49 -9.31 19.96 -5.83
N GLN A 50 -8.96 18.77 -5.35
CA GLN A 50 -7.95 18.58 -4.31
C GLN A 50 -6.98 17.44 -4.62
N GLY A 51 -5.76 17.53 -4.09
CA GLY A 51 -4.68 16.58 -4.34
C GLY A 51 -4.57 15.42 -3.34
N HIS A 52 -5.60 15.16 -2.52
CA HIS A 52 -5.67 14.06 -1.55
C HIS A 52 -7.06 13.42 -1.54
N VAL A 53 -7.15 12.18 -1.03
CA VAL A 53 -8.41 11.40 -0.95
C VAL A 53 -8.84 11.23 0.50
N ASP A 54 -9.80 12.05 0.91
CA ASP A 54 -10.61 11.88 2.11
C ASP A 54 -12.08 11.67 1.73
N ASP A 55 -13.00 11.75 2.68
CA ASP A 55 -14.43 11.55 2.44
C ASP A 55 -15.03 12.54 1.42
N ALA A 56 -14.41 13.70 1.20
CA ALA A 56 -14.95 14.76 0.36
C ALA A 56 -14.88 14.44 -1.15
N VAL A 57 -14.12 13.41 -1.54
CA VAL A 57 -13.94 13.00 -2.95
C VAL A 57 -14.64 11.67 -3.27
N ILE A 58 -15.51 11.19 -2.37
CA ILE A 58 -16.13 9.88 -2.51
C ILE A 58 -17.52 10.04 -3.15
N TRP A 59 -17.67 9.45 -4.34
CA TRP A 59 -18.88 9.54 -5.14
C TRP A 59 -19.47 8.16 -5.37
N ASP A 60 -20.76 7.99 -5.12
CA ASP A 60 -21.50 6.80 -5.51
C ASP A 60 -22.01 6.94 -6.95
N VAL A 61 -21.97 5.86 -7.72
CA VAL A 61 -22.41 5.85 -9.11
C VAL A 61 -23.93 5.69 -9.14
N ARG A 62 -24.58 6.54 -9.93
CA ARG A 62 -26.03 6.52 -10.21
C ARG A 62 -26.26 6.31 -11.71
N GLU A 63 -27.50 6.05 -12.09
CA GLU A 63 -27.86 5.82 -13.50
C GLU A 63 -27.56 7.05 -14.38
N ASP A 64 -27.81 8.25 -13.87
CA ASP A 64 -27.65 9.53 -14.59
C ASP A 64 -26.47 10.39 -14.09
N GLY A 65 -25.60 9.82 -13.26
CA GLY A 65 -24.36 10.46 -12.82
C GLY A 65 -23.86 9.99 -11.47
N PHE A 66 -23.60 10.93 -10.56
CA PHE A 66 -22.87 10.67 -9.33
C PHE A 66 -23.54 11.34 -8.14
N GLU A 67 -23.53 10.68 -7.00
CA GLU A 67 -24.03 11.22 -5.72
C GLU A 67 -22.89 11.22 -4.70
N HIS A 68 -22.59 12.37 -4.13
CA HIS A 68 -21.56 12.48 -3.10
C HIS A 68 -21.96 11.68 -1.86
N ALA A 69 -21.08 10.80 -1.40
CA ALA A 69 -21.41 9.77 -0.42
C ALA A 69 -21.85 10.33 0.95
N THR A 70 -21.32 11.48 1.36
CA THR A 70 -21.62 12.07 2.69
C THR A 70 -22.66 13.19 2.64
N SER A 71 -22.75 13.95 1.55
CA SER A 71 -23.66 15.11 1.46
C SER A 71 -24.92 14.84 0.64
N GLY A 72 -24.93 13.80 -0.19
CA GLY A 72 -26.00 13.52 -1.15
C GLY A 72 -26.05 14.51 -2.33
N LEU A 73 -25.04 15.37 -2.51
CA LEU A 73 -24.94 16.27 -3.66
C LEU A 73 -24.91 15.46 -4.96
N ARG A 74 -25.79 15.79 -5.91
CA ARG A 74 -25.92 15.05 -7.17
C ARG A 74 -25.32 15.80 -8.35
N LEU A 75 -24.49 15.11 -9.11
CA LEU A 75 -23.95 15.54 -10.39
C LEU A 75 -24.57 14.71 -11.50
N ARG A 76 -25.05 15.38 -12.54
CA ARG A 76 -25.40 14.71 -13.80
C ARG A 76 -24.17 14.52 -14.65
N SER A 77 -24.17 13.43 -15.41
CA SER A 77 -23.04 13.02 -16.23
C SER A 77 -23.52 12.42 -17.54
N ASP A 78 -22.68 12.51 -18.58
CA ASP A 78 -22.89 11.86 -19.86
C ASP A 78 -22.35 10.41 -19.93
N ALA A 79 -21.58 9.97 -18.93
CA ALA A 79 -21.05 8.61 -18.84
C ALA A 79 -20.79 8.21 -17.38
N THR A 80 -21.18 7.00 -16.98
CA THR A 80 -21.02 6.50 -15.61
C THR A 80 -20.11 5.27 -15.52
N THR A 81 -19.46 4.91 -16.63
CA THR A 81 -18.63 3.71 -16.72
C THR A 81 -17.22 3.99 -16.18
N LEU A 82 -16.70 3.11 -15.33
CA LEU A 82 -15.32 3.17 -14.83
C LEU A 82 -14.31 3.27 -15.99
N ASP A 83 -13.20 3.97 -15.75
CA ASP A 83 -12.13 4.27 -16.70
C ASP A 83 -12.53 5.10 -17.93
N SER A 84 -13.80 5.48 -18.07
CA SER A 84 -14.24 6.43 -19.09
C SER A 84 -14.09 7.89 -18.62
N THR A 85 -14.23 8.80 -19.57
CA THR A 85 -14.23 10.24 -19.33
C THR A 85 -15.64 10.80 -19.45
N THR A 86 -15.98 11.79 -18.63
CA THR A 86 -17.31 12.39 -18.60
C THR A 86 -17.26 13.90 -18.42
N THR A 87 -18.30 14.59 -18.91
CA THR A 87 -18.62 15.96 -18.50
C THR A 87 -19.65 15.98 -17.37
N LEU A 88 -19.47 16.88 -16.41
CA LEU A 88 -20.31 16.94 -15.21
C LEU A 88 -21.17 18.21 -15.18
N ARG A 89 -22.38 18.08 -14.62
CA ARG A 89 -23.29 19.20 -14.38
C ARG A 89 -23.89 19.16 -12.98
N LEU A 90 -23.92 20.32 -12.32
CA LEU A 90 -24.70 20.54 -11.11
C LEU A 90 -25.94 21.38 -11.46
N GLY A 91 -27.10 20.74 -11.45
CA GLY A 91 -28.31 21.33 -12.04
C GLY A 91 -28.12 21.59 -13.53
N ASN A 92 -28.13 22.87 -13.93
CA ASN A 92 -27.91 23.29 -15.32
C ASN A 92 -26.49 23.83 -15.59
N ALA A 93 -25.68 24.02 -14.54
CA ALA A 93 -24.33 24.57 -14.67
C ALA A 93 -23.33 23.45 -14.95
N THR A 94 -22.37 23.70 -15.85
CA THR A 94 -21.27 22.78 -16.15
C THR A 94 -20.14 22.94 -15.13
N VAL A 95 -19.51 21.83 -14.77
CA VAL A 95 -18.33 21.82 -13.88
C VAL A 95 -17.08 22.12 -14.71
N ALA A 96 -16.30 23.11 -14.28
CA ALA A 96 -15.03 23.49 -14.86
C ALA A 96 -13.86 22.67 -14.26
N ALA A 97 -12.66 22.83 -14.82
CA ALA A 97 -11.50 22.00 -14.46
C ALA A 97 -11.04 22.19 -13.01
N ASP A 98 -11.29 23.36 -12.42
CA ASP A 98 -10.99 23.66 -11.02
C ASP A 98 -12.14 23.27 -10.06
N GLY A 99 -13.18 22.60 -10.59
CA GLY A 99 -14.40 22.26 -9.86
C GLY A 99 -15.44 23.38 -9.84
N SER A 100 -15.10 24.61 -10.25
CA SER A 100 -16.05 25.72 -10.21
C SER A 100 -17.21 25.53 -11.20
N LEU A 101 -18.35 26.15 -10.90
CA LEU A 101 -19.51 26.13 -11.80
C LEU A 101 -19.36 27.24 -12.84
N ALA A 102 -19.14 26.85 -14.10
CA ALA A 102 -19.04 27.81 -15.18
C ALA A 102 -20.37 27.99 -15.89
N ASN A 103 -20.92 29.20 -15.86
CA ASN A 103 -22.00 29.60 -16.75
C ASN A 103 -21.39 29.99 -18.11
N GLY A 104 -21.33 29.04 -19.05
CA GLY A 104 -20.98 29.30 -20.45
C GLY A 104 -19.51 29.10 -20.85
N ALA A 105 -18.64 28.61 -19.94
CA ALA A 105 -17.32 28.08 -20.33
C ALA A 105 -17.46 26.64 -20.85
N PRO A 106 -16.52 26.14 -21.68
CA PRO A 106 -16.56 24.75 -22.11
C PRO A 106 -16.49 23.81 -20.89
N PRO A 107 -17.31 22.75 -20.85
CA PRO A 107 -17.29 21.79 -19.76
C PRO A 107 -15.93 21.11 -19.68
N ALA A 108 -15.41 20.96 -18.47
CA ALA A 108 -14.22 20.15 -18.25
C ALA A 108 -14.57 18.67 -18.34
N THR A 109 -13.55 17.86 -18.61
CA THR A 109 -13.65 16.41 -18.65
C THR A 109 -13.04 15.84 -17.38
N PHE A 110 -13.74 14.87 -16.79
CA PHE A 110 -13.29 14.14 -15.61
C PHE A 110 -13.20 12.65 -15.93
N ARG A 111 -12.16 11.99 -15.43
CA ARG A 111 -12.02 10.54 -15.48
C ARG A 111 -12.75 9.91 -14.30
N ILE A 112 -13.46 8.82 -14.58
CA ILE A 112 -14.16 8.03 -13.57
C ILE A 112 -13.22 6.93 -13.09
N GLY A 113 -12.77 7.03 -11.84
CA GLY A 113 -11.83 6.12 -11.22
C GLY A 113 -12.48 5.13 -10.26
N HIS A 114 -11.82 3.99 -10.05
CA HIS A 114 -12.18 3.00 -9.04
C HIS A 114 -11.87 3.51 -7.63
N GLY A 115 -12.90 3.62 -6.79
CA GLY A 115 -12.79 4.06 -5.40
C GLY A 115 -12.86 2.93 -4.37
N PRO A 116 -12.91 3.27 -3.07
CA PRO A 116 -13.05 2.30 -2.00
C PRO A 116 -14.51 1.81 -1.90
N GLU A 117 -14.73 0.70 -1.22
CA GLU A 117 -16.03 0.19 -0.75
C GLU A 117 -16.57 0.89 0.51
N ARG A 118 -15.71 1.60 1.26
CA ARG A 118 -16.06 2.36 2.48
C ARG A 118 -15.45 3.76 2.46
N LEU A 119 -15.98 4.66 3.29
CA LEU A 119 -15.39 5.99 3.42
C LEU A 119 -13.96 5.90 4.01
N PRO A 120 -13.00 6.72 3.52
CA PRO A 120 -11.67 6.83 4.12
C PRO A 120 -11.68 7.02 5.64
N SER A 121 -12.60 7.81 6.19
CA SER A 121 -12.72 8.02 7.63
C SER A 121 -13.11 6.75 8.42
N GLU A 122 -13.89 5.84 7.84
CA GLU A 122 -14.25 4.56 8.47
C GLU A 122 -13.03 3.64 8.57
N TYR A 123 -12.20 3.63 7.53
CA TYR A 123 -10.93 2.93 7.57
C TYR A 123 -9.96 3.53 8.59
N LEU A 124 -9.89 4.85 8.66
CA LEU A 124 -9.06 5.55 9.64
C LEU A 124 -9.50 5.25 11.07
N ALA A 125 -10.81 5.22 11.33
CA ALA A 125 -11.36 4.83 12.62
C ALA A 125 -10.95 3.40 13.01
N THR A 126 -11.02 2.46 12.06
CA THR A 126 -10.57 1.07 12.27
C THR A 126 -9.07 1.01 12.54
N LEU A 127 -8.26 1.68 11.71
CA LEU A 127 -6.81 1.71 11.85
C LEU A 127 -6.37 2.32 13.18
N ASN A 128 -6.99 3.42 13.62
CA ASN A 128 -6.72 4.04 14.92
C ASN A 128 -7.06 3.13 16.10
N LYS A 129 -8.11 2.32 15.98
CA LYS A 129 -8.58 1.44 17.05
C LYS A 129 -7.76 0.15 17.13
N GLU A 130 -7.49 -0.46 15.97
CA GLU A 130 -6.95 -1.81 15.89
C GLU A 130 -5.44 -1.84 15.58
N GLY A 131 -4.86 -0.72 15.12
CA GLY A 131 -3.49 -0.63 14.62
C GLY A 131 -3.27 -1.30 13.26
N TRP A 132 -4.35 -1.77 12.62
CA TRP A 132 -4.34 -2.31 11.27
C TRP A 132 -5.71 -2.14 10.61
N VAL A 133 -5.74 -2.22 9.28
CA VAL A 133 -6.95 -2.20 8.47
C VAL A 133 -6.70 -2.90 7.13
N SER A 134 -7.74 -3.50 6.56
CA SER A 134 -7.71 -4.01 5.17
C SER A 134 -8.56 -3.11 4.29
N LEU A 135 -8.05 -2.82 3.09
CA LEU A 135 -8.70 -2.06 2.03
C LEU A 135 -9.09 -3.04 0.91
N PRO A 136 -10.27 -3.70 1.00
CA PRO A 136 -10.60 -4.84 0.15
C PRO A 136 -10.75 -4.42 -1.30
N CYS A 137 -10.03 -5.08 -2.21
CA CYS A 137 -10.08 -4.79 -3.65
C CYS A 137 -9.99 -3.30 -4.03
N ILE A 138 -9.23 -2.51 -3.25
CA ILE A 138 -9.04 -1.07 -3.50
C ILE A 138 -8.31 -0.79 -4.81
N LEU A 139 -7.54 -1.76 -5.32
CA LEU A 139 -6.91 -1.65 -6.63
C LEU A 139 -7.87 -2.09 -7.73
N PRO A 140 -7.99 -1.31 -8.83
CA PRO A 140 -8.82 -1.71 -9.96
C PRO A 140 -8.28 -2.99 -10.62
N PRO A 141 -9.15 -3.81 -11.24
CA PRO A 141 -8.74 -5.07 -11.87
C PRO A 141 -7.60 -4.93 -12.89
N SER A 142 -7.56 -3.83 -13.64
CA SER A 142 -6.49 -3.55 -14.61
C SER A 142 -5.12 -3.34 -13.96
N VAL A 143 -5.08 -2.73 -12.77
CA VAL A 143 -3.84 -2.62 -11.98
C VAL A 143 -3.46 -3.98 -11.45
N VAL A 144 -4.40 -4.76 -10.90
CA VAL A 144 -4.12 -6.12 -10.41
C VAL A 144 -3.52 -7.01 -11.50
N ASP A 145 -4.09 -6.99 -12.71
CA ASP A 145 -3.55 -7.73 -13.86
C ASP A 145 -2.11 -7.33 -14.19
N GLY A 146 -1.81 -6.02 -14.22
CA GLY A 146 -0.45 -5.51 -14.41
C GLY A 146 0.52 -5.97 -13.32
N LEU A 147 0.07 -6.00 -12.04
CA LEU A 147 0.88 -6.51 -10.93
C LEU A 147 1.14 -8.02 -11.07
N GLN A 148 0.13 -8.81 -11.43
CA GLN A 148 0.27 -10.25 -11.62
C GLN A 148 1.23 -10.57 -12.76
N ARG A 149 1.19 -9.77 -13.84
CA ARG A 149 2.10 -9.85 -14.98
C ARG A 149 3.56 -9.60 -14.58
N VAL A 150 3.82 -8.54 -13.83
CA VAL A 150 5.16 -8.21 -13.31
C VAL A 150 5.63 -9.27 -12.31
N GLY A 151 4.73 -9.71 -11.43
CA GLY A 151 5.01 -10.74 -10.41
C GLY A 151 5.17 -12.15 -10.97
N CYS A 152 4.78 -12.41 -12.22
CA CYS A 152 4.74 -13.75 -12.81
C CYS A 152 3.96 -14.75 -11.94
N VAL A 153 2.74 -14.36 -11.56
CA VAL A 153 1.81 -15.14 -10.73
C VAL A 153 0.45 -15.28 -11.42
N ASP A 154 -0.42 -16.14 -10.89
CA ASP A 154 -1.76 -16.41 -11.42
C ASP A 154 -1.73 -16.70 -12.93
N ALA A 155 -2.47 -15.95 -13.75
CA ALA A 155 -2.53 -16.12 -15.22
C ALA A 155 -1.16 -15.96 -15.92
N TYR A 156 -0.15 -15.47 -15.20
CA TYR A 156 1.20 -15.23 -15.69
C TYR A 156 2.25 -16.12 -15.00
N ALA A 157 1.83 -17.18 -14.30
CA ALA A 157 2.72 -18.06 -13.53
C ALA A 157 3.82 -18.74 -14.37
N ASP A 158 3.58 -18.95 -15.67
CA ASP A 158 4.53 -19.57 -16.61
C ASP A 158 5.57 -18.59 -17.17
N ARG A 159 5.50 -17.31 -16.79
CA ARG A 159 6.48 -16.30 -17.22
C ARG A 159 7.70 -16.28 -16.31
N GLU A 160 8.80 -15.85 -16.91
CA GLU A 160 10.05 -15.59 -16.20
C GLU A 160 10.12 -14.13 -15.71
N PRO A 161 10.57 -13.89 -14.46
CA PRO A 161 10.76 -12.54 -13.96
C PRO A 161 11.73 -11.72 -14.81
N VAL A 162 11.33 -10.51 -15.16
CA VAL A 162 12.19 -9.57 -15.88
C VAL A 162 13.22 -8.97 -14.92
N ARG A 163 14.50 -8.96 -15.31
CA ARG A 163 15.61 -8.36 -14.53
C ARG A 163 15.65 -6.83 -14.67
N GLN A 164 14.57 -6.18 -14.26
CA GLN A 164 14.42 -4.73 -14.17
C GLN A 164 13.71 -4.41 -12.87
N THR A 165 13.90 -3.22 -12.30
CA THR A 165 13.10 -2.83 -11.11
C THR A 165 11.60 -2.84 -11.44
N PRO A 166 10.74 -3.47 -10.62
CA PRO A 166 9.31 -3.58 -10.91
C PRO A 166 8.63 -2.25 -11.20
N LEU A 167 9.04 -1.18 -10.52
CA LEU A 167 8.49 0.17 -10.72
C LEU A 167 8.65 0.69 -12.16
N ALA A 168 9.69 0.23 -12.87
CA ALA A 168 9.97 0.62 -14.25
C ALA A 168 9.37 -0.34 -15.30
N GLN A 169 8.79 -1.47 -14.88
CA GLN A 169 8.23 -2.47 -15.79
C GLN A 169 6.80 -2.15 -16.22
N ASP A 170 5.96 -1.71 -15.28
CA ASP A 170 4.54 -1.47 -15.52
C ASP A 170 4.01 -0.35 -14.60
N SER A 171 3.14 0.52 -15.12
CA SER A 171 2.53 1.60 -14.35
C SER A 171 1.64 1.10 -13.20
N ALA A 172 1.16 -0.14 -13.27
CA ALA A 172 0.44 -0.79 -12.18
C ALA A 172 1.24 -0.80 -10.87
N VAL A 173 2.56 -0.99 -10.93
CA VAL A 173 3.43 -0.98 -9.73
C VAL A 173 3.47 0.40 -9.10
N ALA A 174 3.56 1.45 -9.93
CA ALA A 174 3.48 2.82 -9.46
C ALA A 174 2.11 3.11 -8.84
N LYS A 175 1.02 2.82 -9.55
CA LYS A 175 -0.36 3.06 -9.08
C LYS A 175 -0.67 2.35 -7.77
N ALA A 176 -0.27 1.09 -7.61
CA ALA A 176 -0.39 0.39 -6.33
C ALA A 176 0.51 1.01 -5.25
N THR A 177 1.70 1.49 -5.63
CA THR A 177 2.63 2.15 -4.70
C THR A 177 2.09 3.46 -4.14
N ILE A 178 1.33 4.20 -4.94
CA ILE A 178 0.76 5.50 -4.56
C ILE A 178 -0.77 5.46 -4.41
N GLU A 179 -1.32 4.30 -4.08
CA GLU A 179 -2.76 4.14 -3.85
C GLU A 179 -3.22 5.19 -2.82
N PRO A 180 -4.17 6.07 -3.19
CA PRO A 180 -4.35 7.33 -2.49
C PRO A 180 -4.97 7.20 -1.10
N VAL A 181 -5.87 6.24 -0.85
CA VAL A 181 -6.50 6.05 0.46
C VAL A 181 -5.49 5.52 1.46
N SER A 182 -4.72 4.50 1.11
CA SER A 182 -3.68 3.93 1.99
C SER A 182 -2.62 4.96 2.34
N LEU A 183 -2.23 5.84 1.41
CA LEU A 183 -1.30 6.94 1.70
C LEU A 183 -1.91 8.01 2.60
N TRP A 184 -3.18 8.37 2.38
CA TRP A 184 -3.88 9.32 3.25
C TRP A 184 -4.00 8.75 4.68
N LEU A 185 -4.47 7.51 4.83
CA LEU A 185 -4.54 6.79 6.11
C LEU A 185 -3.19 6.75 6.81
N THR A 186 -2.12 6.46 6.07
CA THR A 186 -0.76 6.43 6.63
C THR A 186 -0.35 7.80 7.18
N ARG A 187 -0.64 8.88 6.46
CA ARG A 187 -0.31 10.25 6.90
C ARG A 187 -1.10 10.67 8.13
N GLU A 188 -2.38 10.35 8.17
CA GLU A 188 -3.26 10.65 9.30
C GLU A 188 -2.86 9.84 10.54
N TYR A 189 -2.63 8.53 10.38
CA TYR A 189 -2.23 7.64 11.48
C TYR A 189 -0.85 8.02 12.05
N MET A 190 0.13 8.28 11.19
CA MET A 190 1.48 8.70 11.62
C MET A 190 1.56 10.19 12.00
N ARG A 191 0.48 10.96 11.79
CA ARG A 191 0.40 12.41 12.03
C ARG A 191 1.50 13.21 11.33
N THR A 192 1.87 12.80 10.12
CA THR A 192 2.86 13.50 9.29
C THR A 192 2.49 13.41 7.83
N ARG A 193 2.58 14.53 7.13
CA ARG A 193 2.42 14.56 5.66
C ARG A 193 3.67 14.08 4.94
N ASP A 194 4.83 14.18 5.61
CA ASP A 194 6.12 13.85 5.04
C ASP A 194 6.47 12.39 5.30
N ILE A 195 6.11 11.54 4.34
CA ILE A 195 6.34 10.10 4.36
C ILE A 195 7.21 9.66 3.17
N ARG A 196 7.95 8.58 3.35
CA ARG A 196 8.90 8.00 2.38
C ARG A 196 8.79 6.47 2.39
N LEU A 197 9.26 5.83 1.34
CA LEU A 197 9.48 4.39 1.35
C LEU A 197 10.82 4.07 2.04
N GLY A 198 10.79 3.08 2.93
CA GLY A 198 11.99 2.56 3.58
C GLY A 198 12.87 1.71 2.66
N HIS A 199 12.31 1.22 1.56
CA HIS A 199 13.00 0.47 0.50
C HIS A 199 12.20 0.53 -0.80
N SER A 200 12.82 0.16 -1.93
CA SER A 200 12.14 0.14 -3.22
C SER A 200 10.92 -0.81 -3.22
N PRO A 201 9.83 -0.47 -3.94
CA PRO A 201 8.72 -1.38 -4.13
C PRO A 201 9.17 -2.60 -4.94
N GLY A 202 9.03 -3.78 -4.35
CA GLY A 202 9.33 -5.05 -4.98
C GLY A 202 8.08 -5.92 -5.07
N ILE A 203 7.95 -6.69 -6.16
CA ILE A 203 6.94 -7.75 -6.24
C ILE A 203 7.64 -9.08 -5.98
N SER A 204 7.11 -9.83 -5.03
CA SER A 204 7.59 -11.16 -4.66
C SER A 204 6.58 -12.22 -5.07
N ALA A 205 7.06 -13.32 -5.63
CA ALA A 205 6.26 -14.51 -5.91
C ALA A 205 6.66 -15.62 -4.95
N LEU A 206 5.79 -15.94 -3.99
CA LEU A 206 6.04 -17.01 -3.04
C LEU A 206 5.71 -18.35 -3.69
N THR A 207 6.72 -19.15 -4.00
CA THR A 207 6.55 -20.52 -4.49
C THR A 207 6.19 -21.47 -3.36
N ARG A 208 5.71 -22.68 -3.73
CA ARG A 208 5.52 -23.80 -2.80
C ARG A 208 6.74 -23.97 -1.88
N ASP A 209 6.48 -24.20 -0.60
CA ASP A 209 7.52 -24.50 0.36
C ASP A 209 8.21 -25.83 0.05
N ASP A 210 9.52 -25.78 -0.13
CA ASP A 210 10.36 -26.94 -0.40
C ASP A 210 11.09 -27.44 0.86
N GLY A 211 10.85 -26.79 2.01
CA GLY A 211 11.50 -27.07 3.28
C GLY A 211 12.98 -26.66 3.33
N LYS A 212 13.49 -25.94 2.34
CA LYS A 212 14.90 -25.52 2.25
C LYS A 212 15.07 -24.00 2.28
N ARG A 213 14.09 -23.26 1.76
CA ARG A 213 14.11 -21.80 1.76
C ARG A 213 14.31 -21.23 3.18
N GLU A 214 15.02 -20.13 3.26
CA GLU A 214 15.09 -19.33 4.49
C GLU A 214 13.69 -18.76 4.77
N VAL A 215 13.23 -18.91 6.01
CA VAL A 215 11.94 -18.38 6.44
C VAL A 215 12.20 -17.38 7.55
N GLN A 216 11.73 -16.16 7.36
CA GLN A 216 11.81 -15.13 8.38
C GLN A 216 10.87 -15.50 9.53
N GLY A 217 11.42 -15.56 10.74
CA GLY A 217 10.66 -15.76 11.96
C GLY A 217 9.83 -14.54 12.35
N TRP A 218 9.23 -14.58 13.54
CA TRP A 218 8.47 -13.46 14.07
C TRP A 218 9.35 -12.24 14.32
N HIS A 219 8.86 -11.07 13.92
CA HIS A 219 9.50 -9.78 14.08
C HIS A 219 8.47 -8.66 13.95
N ASN A 220 8.88 -7.43 14.26
CA ASN A 220 8.26 -6.18 13.83
C ASN A 220 9.30 -5.35 13.07
N ASP A 221 8.90 -4.44 12.19
CA ASP A 221 9.86 -3.74 11.33
C ASP A 221 10.32 -2.39 11.89
N PHE A 222 9.40 -1.60 12.47
CA PHE A 222 9.72 -0.33 13.12
C PHE A 222 9.36 -0.34 14.62
N PRO A 223 10.09 0.36 15.52
CA PRO A 223 11.19 1.33 15.32
C PRO A 223 12.61 0.71 15.21
N TYR A 224 12.81 -0.12 14.19
CA TYR A 224 13.92 -1.00 13.84
C TYR A 224 13.88 -2.39 14.46
N LEU A 225 13.20 -3.28 13.75
CA LEU A 225 13.50 -4.70 13.62
C LEU A 225 13.77 -5.41 14.96
N TRP A 226 12.85 -5.27 15.90
CA TRP A 226 12.93 -6.04 17.13
C TRP A 226 12.83 -7.53 16.77
N GLY A 227 13.86 -8.29 17.14
CA GLY A 227 14.08 -9.64 16.65
C GLY A 227 14.96 -9.75 15.40
N THR A 228 15.70 -8.70 14.98
CA THR A 228 16.86 -8.80 14.07
C THR A 228 18.11 -8.03 14.60
N GLY A 229 18.88 -8.63 15.51
CA GLY A 229 20.17 -8.11 15.98
C GLY A 229 20.10 -6.87 16.89
N ASP A 230 21.22 -6.13 17.01
CA ASP A 230 21.41 -4.97 17.91
C ASP A 230 20.78 -3.67 17.35
N ARG A 231 19.53 -3.70 16.91
CA ARG A 231 18.83 -2.50 16.42
C ARG A 231 17.96 -1.89 17.53
N ILE A 232 17.88 -0.55 17.51
CA ILE A 232 17.55 0.35 18.63
C ILE A 232 16.43 -0.20 19.54
N PRO A 233 16.74 -0.67 20.77
CA PRO A 233 15.80 -1.40 21.61
C PRO A 233 15.03 -0.48 22.57
N VAL A 234 14.46 0.62 22.07
CA VAL A 234 13.62 1.49 22.92
C VAL A 234 12.19 1.54 22.39
N PRO A 235 11.18 1.39 23.27
CA PRO A 235 9.80 1.71 22.94
C PRO A 235 9.70 3.10 22.32
N SER A 236 8.95 3.23 21.23
CA SER A 236 8.63 4.55 20.64
C SER A 236 7.41 5.21 21.28
N GLY A 237 6.75 4.53 22.24
CA GLY A 237 5.51 4.99 22.87
C GLY A 237 4.44 5.26 21.82
N ASP A 238 3.78 6.41 21.91
CA ASP A 238 2.72 6.80 20.96
C ASP A 238 3.27 7.22 19.58
N LEU A 239 4.59 7.36 19.41
CA LEU A 239 5.17 7.76 18.13
C LEU A 239 5.22 6.57 17.17
N VAL A 240 4.45 6.67 16.08
CA VAL A 240 4.46 5.70 14.98
C VAL A 240 5.62 6.02 14.03
N LEU A 241 6.65 5.16 14.03
CA LEU A 241 7.86 5.34 13.22
C LEU A 241 7.83 4.62 11.88
N GLY A 242 6.77 3.86 11.61
CA GLY A 242 6.54 3.28 10.30
C GLY A 242 5.18 2.59 10.21
N MET A 243 4.72 2.45 8.98
CA MET A 243 3.56 1.67 8.57
C MET A 243 4.02 0.62 7.58
N GLN A 244 3.49 -0.59 7.69
CA GLN A 244 3.68 -1.62 6.69
C GLN A 244 2.45 -1.72 5.80
N ARG A 245 2.71 -1.91 4.51
CA ARG A 245 1.69 -2.09 3.50
C ARG A 245 1.95 -3.36 2.70
N ASN A 246 1.03 -4.31 2.81
CA ASN A 246 1.05 -5.54 2.04
C ASN A 246 -0.07 -5.49 0.98
N THR A 247 0.33 -5.41 -0.29
CA THR A 247 -0.61 -5.49 -1.42
C THR A 247 -0.73 -6.93 -1.88
N CYS A 248 -1.96 -7.47 -1.86
CA CYS A 248 -2.30 -8.78 -2.38
C CYS A 248 -2.29 -8.74 -3.93
N VAL A 249 -1.23 -9.22 -4.56
CA VAL A 249 -1.15 -9.34 -6.03
C VAL A 249 -1.91 -10.57 -6.52
N SER A 250 -1.87 -11.65 -5.72
CA SER A 250 -2.74 -12.81 -5.82
C SER A 250 -3.66 -12.85 -4.61
N ASP A 251 -4.67 -13.73 -4.62
CA ASP A 251 -5.45 -14.02 -3.42
C ASP A 251 -4.50 -14.48 -2.29
N PHE A 252 -4.75 -14.02 -1.07
CA PHE A 252 -4.07 -14.43 0.13
C PHE A 252 -4.96 -15.43 0.86
N THR A 253 -4.45 -16.63 1.08
CA THR A 253 -5.09 -17.66 1.90
C THR A 253 -4.07 -18.19 2.90
N LYS A 254 -4.56 -18.75 4.01
CA LYS A 254 -3.72 -19.46 4.96
C LYS A 254 -2.89 -20.55 4.27
N GLU A 255 -3.51 -21.28 3.34
CA GLU A 255 -2.88 -22.39 2.62
C GLU A 255 -1.78 -21.92 1.66
N ASN A 256 -1.97 -20.79 0.97
CA ASN A 256 -0.98 -20.28 0.01
C ASN A 256 0.08 -19.36 0.64
N GLY A 257 0.12 -19.30 1.97
CA GLY A 257 1.14 -18.59 2.72
C GLY A 257 0.91 -17.09 2.79
N ALA A 258 -0.33 -16.67 3.02
CA ALA A 258 -0.66 -15.33 3.52
C ALA A 258 0.17 -14.99 4.77
N THR A 259 0.48 -13.70 4.94
CA THR A 259 1.25 -13.21 6.10
C THR A 259 0.53 -13.56 7.40
N LEU A 260 1.29 -14.04 8.37
CA LEU A 260 0.80 -14.28 9.74
C LEU A 260 1.07 -13.06 10.60
N PHE A 261 0.15 -12.77 11.50
CA PHE A 261 0.18 -11.62 12.38
C PHE A 261 -0.08 -12.02 13.82
N LYS A 262 0.32 -11.18 14.77
CA LYS A 262 -0.29 -11.12 16.10
C LYS A 262 -1.02 -9.78 16.16
N LEU A 263 -2.29 -9.77 15.78
CA LEU A 263 -3.05 -8.52 15.72
C LEU A 263 -3.15 -7.93 17.15
N GLY A 264 -3.04 -6.60 17.23
CA GLY A 264 -2.97 -5.87 18.50
C GLY A 264 -1.59 -5.81 19.16
N SER A 265 -0.57 -6.54 18.71
CA SER A 265 0.76 -6.49 19.36
C SER A 265 1.52 -5.17 19.18
N HIS A 266 1.04 -4.29 18.30
CA HIS A 266 1.62 -2.95 18.09
C HIS A 266 1.62 -2.09 19.38
N THR A 267 0.74 -2.38 20.34
CA THR A 267 0.68 -1.69 21.65
C THR A 267 1.53 -2.35 22.74
N SER A 268 2.20 -3.47 22.43
CA SER A 268 2.85 -4.30 23.45
C SER A 268 4.18 -3.73 23.95
N ASP A 269 4.77 -2.78 23.22
CA ASP A 269 6.12 -2.25 23.46
C ASP A 269 7.14 -3.33 23.83
N THR A 270 7.00 -4.51 23.22
CA THR A 270 7.88 -5.66 23.40
C THR A 270 8.12 -6.38 22.07
N PRO A 271 9.28 -7.06 21.92
CA PRO A 271 9.50 -7.94 20.78
C PRO A 271 8.61 -9.19 20.88
N PRO A 272 8.38 -9.91 19.77
CA PRO A 272 7.76 -11.22 19.83
C PRO A 272 8.55 -12.15 20.79
N PRO A 273 7.88 -13.01 21.58
CA PRO A 273 8.54 -13.93 22.49
C PRO A 273 9.49 -14.86 21.75
N ARG A 274 10.65 -15.16 22.33
CA ARG A 274 11.70 -15.95 21.66
C ARG A 274 11.19 -17.34 21.24
N GLU A 275 10.33 -17.94 22.06
CA GLU A 275 9.68 -19.23 21.83
C GLU A 275 8.74 -19.24 20.62
N TRP A 276 8.36 -18.06 20.08
CA TRP A 276 7.66 -17.96 18.81
C TRP A 276 8.56 -18.22 17.60
N GLY A 277 9.89 -18.31 17.79
CA GLY A 277 10.84 -18.45 16.70
C GLY A 277 11.05 -17.11 16.02
N ILE A 278 11.74 -16.20 16.72
CA ILE A 278 12.05 -14.87 16.24
C ILE A 278 13.03 -14.89 15.06
N SER A 279 13.01 -13.82 14.26
CA SER A 279 13.80 -13.75 13.02
C SER A 279 15.32 -13.93 13.24
N THR A 280 15.91 -13.38 14.31
CA THR A 280 17.34 -13.59 14.64
C THR A 280 17.75 -15.05 14.72
N ASP A 281 16.87 -15.89 15.26
CA ASP A 281 17.19 -17.27 15.59
C ASP A 281 16.92 -18.19 14.38
N THR A 282 16.02 -17.75 13.50
CA THR A 282 15.43 -18.57 12.44
C THR A 282 15.90 -18.19 11.03
N TYR A 283 16.24 -16.92 10.79
CA TYR A 283 16.68 -16.41 9.50
C TYR A 283 18.17 -16.68 9.25
N ARG A 284 18.51 -17.97 9.12
CA ARG A 284 19.83 -18.44 8.68
C ARG A 284 19.70 -19.63 7.75
N LYS A 285 20.63 -19.72 6.79
CA LYS A 285 20.73 -20.85 5.86
C LYS A 285 20.70 -22.19 6.61
N GLY A 286 19.84 -23.10 6.16
CA GLY A 286 19.71 -24.45 6.71
C GLY A 286 18.86 -24.58 7.97
N HIS A 287 18.56 -23.50 8.70
CA HIS A 287 17.74 -23.57 9.92
C HIS A 287 16.39 -24.24 9.67
N ARG A 288 15.75 -23.91 8.54
CA ARG A 288 14.47 -24.50 8.15
C ARG A 288 14.55 -26.03 8.00
N ALA A 289 15.60 -26.55 7.38
CA ALA A 289 15.80 -27.99 7.24
C ALA A 289 16.14 -28.66 8.57
N GLU A 290 16.86 -27.98 9.46
CA GLU A 290 17.30 -28.49 10.76
C GLU A 290 16.19 -28.48 11.82
N SER A 291 15.43 -27.39 11.90
CA SER A 291 14.55 -27.05 13.01
C SER A 291 13.07 -26.97 12.61
N GLY A 292 12.78 -27.05 11.31
CA GLY A 292 11.42 -26.97 10.78
C GLY A 292 10.87 -25.54 10.72
N LEU A 293 9.56 -25.43 10.88
CA LEU A 293 8.83 -24.17 10.88
C LEU A 293 9.07 -23.38 12.17
N PRO A 294 9.34 -22.07 12.11
CA PRO A 294 9.14 -21.21 13.28
C PRO A 294 7.71 -21.40 13.80
N TYR A 295 7.52 -21.35 15.13
CA TYR A 295 6.21 -21.53 15.75
C TYR A 295 5.21 -20.50 15.18
N ALA A 296 3.95 -20.88 15.02
CA ALA A 296 2.92 -19.93 14.61
C ALA A 296 2.42 -19.09 15.79
N GLY A 297 2.57 -19.52 17.04
CA GLY A 297 1.89 -18.87 18.17
C GLY A 297 0.48 -19.43 18.37
N PRO A 298 -0.03 -19.57 19.61
CA PRO A 298 -1.39 -20.07 19.85
C PRO A 298 -2.45 -19.01 19.54
N GLU A 299 -2.03 -17.77 19.32
CA GLU A 299 -2.89 -16.61 19.10
C GLU A 299 -2.48 -15.80 17.87
N ALA A 300 -1.84 -16.46 16.89
CA ALA A 300 -1.60 -15.82 15.62
C ALA A 300 -2.88 -15.72 14.79
N ASP A 301 -2.87 -14.73 13.92
CA ASP A 301 -3.92 -14.43 12.97
C ASP A 301 -3.36 -14.57 11.56
N VAL A 302 -4.26 -14.87 10.61
CA VAL A 302 -3.97 -14.79 9.19
C VAL A 302 -5.08 -13.98 8.53
N ILE A 303 -4.69 -13.01 7.71
CA ILE A 303 -5.65 -12.23 6.93
C ILE A 303 -5.77 -12.91 5.57
N GLU A 304 -6.95 -13.45 5.30
CA GLU A 304 -7.29 -13.99 3.97
C GLU A 304 -8.01 -12.90 3.19
N ALA A 305 -7.53 -12.59 1.98
CA ALA A 305 -8.02 -11.46 1.22
C ALA A 305 -7.88 -11.68 -0.29
N PRO A 306 -8.82 -11.19 -1.11
CA PRO A 306 -8.73 -11.28 -2.55
C PRO A 306 -7.61 -10.38 -3.11
N ALA A 307 -7.12 -10.73 -4.30
CA ALA A 307 -6.21 -9.91 -5.08
C ALA A 307 -6.77 -8.48 -5.28
N GLY A 308 -5.87 -7.50 -5.22
CA GLY A 308 -6.20 -6.07 -5.23
C GLY A 308 -6.46 -5.47 -3.86
N THR A 309 -6.49 -6.29 -2.79
CA THR A 309 -6.58 -5.80 -1.41
C THR A 309 -5.24 -5.23 -0.95
N ILE A 310 -5.30 -4.16 -0.15
CA ILE A 310 -4.15 -3.64 0.59
C ILE A 310 -4.39 -3.87 2.09
N VAL A 311 -3.47 -4.58 2.76
CA VAL A 311 -3.44 -4.68 4.22
C VAL A 311 -2.44 -3.66 4.75
N LEU A 312 -2.93 -2.71 5.53
CA LEU A 312 -2.15 -1.62 6.11
C LEU A 312 -2.08 -1.81 7.63
N TYR A 313 -0.88 -1.79 8.21
CA TYR A 313 -0.71 -2.06 9.65
C TYR A 313 0.46 -1.30 10.25
N ASP A 314 0.36 -0.99 11.54
CA ASP A 314 1.43 -0.40 12.32
C ASP A 314 2.66 -1.32 12.28
N ALA A 315 3.81 -0.77 11.94
CA ALA A 315 5.04 -1.56 11.76
C ALA A 315 5.58 -2.19 13.06
N ARG A 316 5.01 -1.87 14.23
CA ARG A 316 5.24 -2.56 15.51
C ARG A 316 4.48 -3.88 15.63
N THR A 317 3.50 -4.13 14.76
CA THR A 317 2.74 -5.38 14.73
C THR A 317 3.69 -6.54 14.44
N TRP A 318 3.63 -7.57 15.28
CA TRP A 318 4.43 -8.76 15.11
C TRP A 318 3.85 -9.54 13.94
N HIS A 319 4.72 -9.94 13.03
CA HIS A 319 4.31 -10.66 11.86
C HIS A 319 5.44 -11.53 11.33
N ARG A 320 5.11 -12.38 10.36
CA ARG A 320 6.05 -13.20 9.63
C ARG A 320 5.47 -13.64 8.30
N ALA A 321 6.35 -14.05 7.39
CA ALA A 321 5.92 -14.68 6.15
C ALA A 321 5.20 -16.00 6.43
N GLY A 322 4.07 -16.18 5.74
CA GLY A 322 3.37 -17.46 5.67
C GLY A 322 4.09 -18.49 4.81
N MET A 323 3.51 -19.68 4.77
CA MET A 323 4.06 -20.84 4.11
C MET A 323 3.13 -21.28 3.00
N ASN A 324 3.61 -21.22 1.77
CA ASN A 324 2.81 -21.64 0.64
C ASN A 324 2.83 -23.17 0.54
N GLN A 325 1.70 -23.79 0.83
CA GLN A 325 1.50 -25.24 0.72
C GLN A 325 0.89 -25.65 -0.62
N THR A 326 0.48 -24.67 -1.43
CA THR A 326 -0.12 -24.87 -2.76
C THR A 326 0.94 -24.91 -3.86
N ASP A 327 0.57 -25.42 -5.03
CA ASP A 327 1.44 -25.41 -6.22
C ASP A 327 1.50 -24.06 -6.93
N GLY A 328 0.52 -23.18 -6.69
CA GLY A 328 0.47 -21.84 -7.28
C GLY A 328 1.47 -20.89 -6.63
N LYS A 329 2.00 -19.93 -7.39
CA LYS A 329 2.81 -18.83 -6.85
C LYS A 329 1.90 -17.77 -6.22
N ARG A 330 2.21 -17.29 -5.02
CA ARG A 330 1.46 -16.21 -4.35
C ARG A 330 2.18 -14.88 -4.46
N GLY A 331 1.61 -13.93 -5.20
CA GLY A 331 2.20 -12.61 -5.43
C GLY A 331 1.93 -11.63 -4.29
N ALA A 332 2.94 -10.85 -3.88
CA ALA A 332 2.76 -9.74 -2.93
C ALA A 332 3.70 -8.57 -3.22
N ILE A 333 3.22 -7.35 -2.98
CA ILE A 333 4.07 -6.17 -2.78
C ILE A 333 4.15 -5.88 -1.30
N ILE A 334 5.36 -5.77 -0.75
CA ILE A 334 5.60 -5.41 0.65
C ILE A 334 6.28 -4.06 0.64
N GLN A 335 5.79 -3.12 1.45
CA GLN A 335 6.32 -1.75 1.49
C GLN A 335 6.30 -1.21 2.92
N ALA A 336 7.49 -0.86 3.41
CA ALA A 336 7.64 -0.03 4.59
C ALA A 336 7.49 1.45 4.23
N ILE A 337 6.55 2.14 4.87
CA ILE A 337 6.38 3.59 4.79
C ILE A 337 6.86 4.21 6.10
N ILE A 338 7.76 5.19 6.02
CA ILE A 338 8.43 5.81 7.15
C ILE A 338 8.27 7.34 7.12
N PRO A 339 8.38 8.04 8.25
CA PRO A 339 8.47 9.49 8.25
C PRO A 339 9.72 9.96 7.48
N GLY A 340 9.66 11.14 6.87
CA GLY A 340 10.79 11.71 6.12
C GLY A 340 12.04 12.00 6.95
N PHE A 341 11.93 12.03 8.28
CA PHE A 341 13.07 12.16 9.20
C PHE A 341 13.71 10.82 9.59
N ILE A 342 13.14 9.69 9.18
CA ILE A 342 13.69 8.36 9.42
C ILE A 342 14.56 7.95 8.23
N VAL A 343 15.78 7.50 8.51
CA VAL A 343 16.71 7.02 7.47
C VAL A 343 16.15 5.73 6.87
N PRO A 344 16.00 5.63 5.54
CA PRO A 344 15.49 4.42 4.90
C PRO A 344 16.47 3.25 5.03
N PHE A 345 15.93 2.02 4.99
CA PHE A 345 16.73 0.80 5.00
C PHE A 345 17.54 0.61 3.71
N MET A 346 17.00 1.06 2.58
CA MET A 346 17.67 0.99 1.28
C MET A 346 17.59 2.32 0.54
N ASP A 347 18.60 2.59 -0.28
CA ASP A 347 18.54 3.68 -1.26
C ASP A 347 17.53 3.36 -2.37
N THR A 348 16.54 4.22 -2.52
CA THR A 348 15.49 4.15 -3.54
C THR A 348 15.84 4.92 -4.81
N SER A 349 16.92 5.70 -4.81
CA SER A 349 17.30 6.63 -5.89
C SER A 349 17.49 5.94 -7.24
N GLY A 350 18.20 4.81 -7.28
CA GLY A 350 18.42 4.06 -8.51
C GLY A 350 17.12 3.51 -9.11
N THR A 351 16.18 3.08 -8.26
CA THR A 351 14.86 2.62 -8.72
C THR A 351 14.03 3.78 -9.28
N TYR A 352 14.07 4.95 -8.63
CA TYR A 352 13.36 6.12 -9.13
C TYR A 352 13.91 6.61 -10.47
N LYS A 353 15.24 6.61 -10.67
CA LYS A 353 15.85 6.97 -11.96
C LYS A 353 15.44 6.02 -13.08
N ALA A 354 15.46 4.71 -12.82
CA ALA A 354 14.95 3.73 -13.79
C ALA A 354 13.46 3.96 -14.11
N PHE A 355 12.65 4.39 -13.13
CA PHE A 355 11.26 4.76 -13.38
C PHE A 355 11.16 5.99 -14.30
N LEU A 356 11.93 7.05 -14.07
CA LEU A 356 11.94 8.26 -14.92
C LEU A 356 12.20 7.97 -16.40
N GLU A 357 13.02 6.96 -16.69
CA GLU A 357 13.41 6.55 -18.04
C GLU A 357 12.41 5.56 -18.69
N SER A 358 11.46 5.04 -17.92
CA SER A 358 10.56 3.97 -18.34
C SER A 358 9.29 4.47 -19.05
N ASP A 359 8.65 3.60 -19.83
CA ASP A 359 7.31 3.84 -20.34
C ASP A 359 6.25 3.90 -19.23
N ALA A 360 6.47 3.22 -18.10
CA ALA A 360 5.59 3.28 -16.94
C ALA A 360 5.42 4.71 -16.41
N TYR A 361 6.48 5.53 -16.43
CA TYR A 361 6.40 6.95 -16.05
C TYR A 361 5.49 7.77 -16.96
N ARG A 362 5.44 7.44 -18.25
CA ARG A 362 4.58 8.13 -19.23
C ARG A 362 3.10 7.79 -19.07
N GLN A 363 2.80 6.65 -18.45
CA GLN A 363 1.44 6.12 -18.26
C GLN A 363 0.78 6.55 -16.94
N VAL A 364 1.49 7.31 -16.11
CA VAL A 364 0.96 7.90 -14.87
C VAL A 364 0.75 9.41 -15.03
N THR A 365 -0.21 9.97 -14.29
CA THR A 365 -0.56 11.40 -14.31
C THR A 365 0.51 12.28 -13.66
N ALA A 366 0.39 13.59 -13.81
CA ALA A 366 1.29 14.55 -13.17
C ALA A 366 1.27 14.43 -11.63
N ARG A 367 0.08 14.31 -11.03
CA ARG A 367 -0.10 14.09 -9.60
C ARG A 367 0.55 12.79 -9.13
N GLU A 368 0.33 11.71 -9.88
CA GLU A 368 0.92 10.40 -9.58
C GLU A 368 2.47 10.45 -9.61
N ARG A 369 3.07 11.08 -10.62
CA ARG A 369 4.53 11.27 -10.70
C ARG A 369 5.08 12.02 -9.50
N LYS A 370 4.41 13.11 -9.10
CA LYS A 370 4.78 13.90 -7.91
C LYS A 370 4.75 13.06 -6.65
N GLU A 371 3.79 12.14 -6.54
CA GLU A 371 3.65 11.30 -5.36
C GLU A 371 4.66 10.15 -5.31
N VAL A 372 4.97 9.53 -6.46
CA VAL A 372 6.09 8.58 -6.54
C VAL A 372 7.40 9.26 -6.19
N GLU A 373 7.65 10.47 -6.71
CA GLU A 373 8.86 11.24 -6.40
C GLU A 373 8.97 11.53 -4.90
N LYS A 374 7.87 11.98 -4.27
CA LYS A 374 7.85 12.25 -2.83
C LYS A 374 8.14 11.01 -2.03
N LEU A 375 7.58 9.86 -2.37
CA LEU A 375 7.84 8.61 -1.64
C LEU A 375 9.27 8.10 -1.83
N MET A 376 9.82 8.25 -3.03
CA MET A 376 11.09 7.63 -3.43
C MET A 376 12.33 8.50 -3.19
N ILE A 377 12.19 9.83 -3.08
CA ILE A 377 13.34 10.71 -2.83
C ILE A 377 13.40 11.09 -1.35
N HIS A 378 14.39 10.57 -0.64
CA HIS A 378 14.66 10.94 0.74
C HIS A 378 15.23 12.38 0.83
N ARG A 379 14.64 13.21 1.69
CA ARG A 379 14.99 14.63 1.85
C ARG A 379 14.92 14.97 3.33
N ILE A 380 15.99 15.49 3.92
CA ILE A 380 15.98 15.96 5.31
C ILE A 380 16.00 17.49 5.27
N ALA A 381 14.96 18.13 5.81
CA ALA A 381 14.91 19.59 5.90
C ALA A 381 15.84 20.08 7.02
N GLY A 382 16.86 20.87 6.68
CA GLY A 382 17.72 21.52 7.67
C GLY A 382 17.08 22.81 8.24
N PRO A 383 17.59 23.34 9.37
CA PRO A 383 17.04 24.54 10.04
C PRO A 383 16.98 25.79 9.16
N ALA A 384 17.85 25.89 8.15
CA ALA A 384 17.89 27.01 7.19
C ALA A 384 16.95 26.82 5.99
N GLY A 385 16.10 25.78 5.97
CA GLY A 385 15.26 25.44 4.82
C GLY A 385 16.06 24.99 3.58
N LEU A 386 17.38 24.81 3.72
CA LEU A 386 18.23 24.13 2.78
C LEU A 386 18.04 22.63 3.01
N PHE A 387 17.53 21.93 2.01
CA PHE A 387 17.46 20.48 2.01
C PHE A 387 18.89 19.94 2.21
N ALA A 388 19.12 19.21 3.30
CA ALA A 388 20.22 18.27 3.39
C ALA A 388 19.77 17.09 2.55
N ILE A 389 20.39 16.95 1.39
CA ILE A 389 19.82 16.11 0.35
C ILE A 389 20.35 14.70 0.48
N GLY A 390 19.52 13.75 0.04
CA GLY A 390 19.80 12.34 0.08
C GLY A 390 21.11 11.97 -0.61
N ILE A 391 21.46 10.70 -0.50
CA ILE A 391 22.73 10.11 -0.95
C ILE A 391 23.01 10.22 -2.47
N ASP A 392 22.07 10.70 -3.28
CA ASP A 392 22.21 10.88 -4.73
C ASP A 392 22.23 12.36 -5.15
N ARG A 393 23.34 12.80 -5.75
CA ARG A 393 23.59 14.20 -6.13
C ARG A 393 22.71 14.73 -7.27
N GLU A 394 22.30 13.89 -8.20
CA GLU A 394 21.51 14.32 -9.35
C GLU A 394 20.07 14.58 -8.92
N LEU A 395 19.49 13.65 -8.17
CA LEU A 395 18.15 13.82 -7.59
C LEU A 395 18.13 14.99 -6.60
N THR A 396 19.24 15.21 -5.90
CA THR A 396 19.48 16.37 -5.06
C THR A 396 19.30 17.69 -5.82
N GLU A 397 20.00 17.84 -6.94
CA GLU A 397 19.97 19.06 -7.75
C GLU A 397 18.57 19.29 -8.33
N ARG A 398 17.94 18.24 -8.87
CA ARG A 398 16.54 18.27 -9.37
C ARG A 398 15.56 18.83 -8.35
N VAL A 399 15.64 18.39 -7.09
CA VAL A 399 14.74 18.85 -6.02
C VAL A 399 14.98 20.31 -5.67
N ARG A 400 16.24 20.77 -5.66
CA ARG A 400 16.57 22.18 -5.42
C ARG A 400 16.00 23.09 -6.50
N GLU A 401 16.14 22.69 -7.77
CA GLU A 401 15.61 23.44 -8.90
C GLU A 401 14.09 23.59 -8.83
N GLN A 402 13.37 22.51 -8.54
CA GLN A 402 11.91 22.54 -8.35
C GLN A 402 11.50 23.45 -7.18
N ALA A 403 12.21 23.38 -6.05
CA ALA A 403 11.92 24.22 -4.89
C ALA A 403 12.18 25.71 -5.17
N ALA A 404 13.24 26.02 -5.93
CA ALA A 404 13.53 27.38 -6.38
C ALA A 404 12.44 27.89 -7.34
N ALA A 405 12.01 27.07 -8.30
CA ALA A 405 10.93 27.42 -9.22
C ALA A 405 9.60 27.68 -8.48
N SER A 406 9.28 26.87 -7.45
CA SER A 406 8.05 27.03 -6.66
C SER A 406 8.05 28.28 -5.78
N ARG A 407 9.23 28.77 -5.36
CA ARG A 407 9.37 30.03 -4.59
C ARG A 407 9.32 31.29 -5.46
N SER A 408 9.55 31.17 -6.77
CA SER A 408 9.55 32.31 -7.71
C SER A 408 8.13 32.71 -8.18
N VAL A 409 7.09 31.98 -7.74
CA VAL A 409 5.68 32.21 -8.10
C VAL A 409 4.92 32.99 -7.02
N TYR A 410 5.62 33.52 -6.00
CA TYR A 410 5.07 34.36 -4.95
C TYR A 410 5.72 35.74 -4.90
#